data_AF-A0AAE4ZZ02-F1
#
_entry.id   AF-A0AAE4ZZ02-F1
#
_cell.length_a   1.000
_cell.length_b   1.000
_cell.length_c   1.000
_cell.angle_alpha   90.00
_cell.angle_beta   90.00
_cell.angle_gamma   90.00
#
_symmetry.space_group_name_H-M   'P 1'
#
loop_
_entity.id
_entity.type
_entity.pdbx_description
1 polymer ?
#
loop_
_entity_poly.entity_id
_entity_poly.type
_entity_poly.pdbx_seq_one_letter_code
_entity_poly.pdbx_strand_id
1 'polypeptide(L)'
;GEGIILEATSLGLGTCWMTGSFSRERIVARVNLPPGWKVIAVTQLGYEAKNRTLGDMALRALFKSDSRKPFSQIVSGLPRPRWPKGLKEAIEAARWAPSAGNAQPWRFRVDRDGVTLSVDTGDVGFDSVKRLSCGIAMLHFEVACSASGIQGSWRFPKPGVPIIAKFKYL
;
A
#
# COMPACT_ATOMS: atom_id res chain seq x y z
N GLY A 1 -10.17 3.64 0.03
CA GLY A 1 -9.70 2.62 -0.93
C GLY A 1 -9.40 1.36 -0.16
N GLU A 2 -8.16 1.20 0.30
CA GLU A 2 -7.71 -0.03 0.97
C GLU A 2 -8.55 -0.46 2.18
N GLY A 3 -9.15 0.46 2.94
CA GLY A 3 -10.05 0.10 4.03
C GLY A 3 -11.25 -0.75 3.58
N ILE A 4 -11.80 -0.48 2.39
CA ILE A 4 -12.87 -1.30 1.80
C ILE A 4 -12.34 -2.69 1.42
N ILE A 5 -11.09 -2.79 0.99
CA ILE A 5 -10.45 -4.05 0.61
C ILE A 5 -10.15 -4.92 1.84
N LEU A 6 -9.65 -4.32 2.91
CA LEU A 6 -9.44 -5.01 4.19
C LEU A 6 -10.77 -5.53 4.76
N GLU A 7 -11.82 -4.70 4.73
CA GLU A 7 -13.18 -5.09 5.15
C GLU A 7 -13.75 -6.21 4.28
N ALA A 8 -13.63 -6.10 2.95
CA ALA A 8 -14.02 -7.17 2.03
C ALA A 8 -13.29 -8.48 2.35
N THR A 9 -11.99 -8.40 2.64
CA THR A 9 -11.16 -9.56 2.99
C THR A 9 -11.62 -10.20 4.31
N SER A 10 -11.96 -9.40 5.33
CA SER A 10 -12.50 -9.93 6.59
C SER A 10 -13.87 -10.59 6.43
N LEU A 11 -14.62 -10.24 5.38
CA LEU A 11 -15.88 -10.88 4.99
C LEU A 11 -15.69 -12.10 4.07
N GLY A 12 -14.44 -12.51 3.80
CA GLY A 12 -14.13 -13.66 2.97
C GLY A 12 -14.23 -13.39 1.46
N LEU A 13 -14.20 -12.13 1.03
CA LEU A 13 -14.19 -11.75 -0.38
C LEU A 13 -12.75 -11.54 -0.87
N GLY A 14 -12.47 -12.08 -2.05
CA GLY A 14 -11.25 -11.82 -2.79
C GLY A 14 -11.29 -10.46 -3.50
N THR A 15 -10.12 -9.83 -3.59
CA THR A 15 -9.95 -8.54 -4.27
C THR A 15 -8.68 -8.53 -5.12
N CYS A 16 -8.62 -7.63 -6.10
CA CYS A 16 -7.41 -7.40 -6.89
C CYS A 16 -7.31 -5.93 -7.28
N TRP A 17 -6.17 -5.29 -7.04
CA TRP A 17 -5.91 -3.94 -7.53
C TRP A 17 -5.48 -3.98 -9.00
N MET A 18 -6.22 -3.27 -9.86
CA MET A 18 -5.85 -3.07 -11.27
C MET A 18 -5.53 -1.61 -11.55
N THR A 19 -4.31 -1.37 -12.04
CA THR A 19 -3.81 -0.02 -12.35
C THR A 19 -3.54 0.20 -13.86
N GLY A 20 -3.48 -0.89 -14.63
CA GLY A 20 -3.19 -0.85 -16.08
C GLY A 20 -4.25 -1.52 -16.95
N SER A 21 -4.66 -2.74 -16.60
CA SER A 21 -5.49 -3.63 -17.43
C SER A 21 -6.99 -3.32 -17.37
N PHE A 22 -7.38 -2.08 -17.65
CA PHE A 22 -8.78 -1.67 -17.79
C PHE A 22 -8.94 -0.49 -18.76
N SER A 23 -10.11 -0.38 -19.43
CA SER A 23 -10.42 0.80 -20.26
C SER A 23 -10.91 1.94 -19.38
N ARG A 24 -10.10 2.99 -19.27
CA ARG A 24 -10.44 4.20 -18.52
C ARG A 24 -11.63 4.89 -19.13
N GLU A 25 -11.68 4.97 -20.45
CA GLU A 25 -12.74 5.60 -21.24
C GLU A 25 -14.09 4.96 -20.93
N ARG A 26 -14.14 3.62 -20.93
CA ARG A 26 -15.36 2.85 -20.60
C ARG A 26 -15.79 2.98 -19.14
N ILE A 27 -14.87 3.25 -18.23
CA ILE A 27 -15.20 3.51 -16.82
C ILE A 27 -15.74 4.92 -16.67
N VAL A 28 -15.00 5.92 -17.17
CA VAL A 28 -15.41 7.34 -17.15
C VAL A 28 -16.77 7.54 -17.82
N ALA A 29 -17.08 6.81 -18.90
CA ALA A 29 -18.40 6.86 -19.54
C ALA A 29 -19.55 6.30 -18.68
N ARG A 30 -19.25 5.49 -17.66
CA ARG A 30 -20.23 4.86 -16.75
C ARG A 30 -20.28 5.49 -15.37
N VAL A 31 -19.24 6.22 -14.97
CA VAL A 31 -19.18 6.93 -13.69
C VAL A 31 -19.14 8.42 -13.94
N ASN A 32 -20.07 9.16 -13.33
CA ASN A 32 -20.09 10.61 -13.46
C ASN A 32 -18.98 11.22 -12.60
N LEU A 33 -17.78 11.42 -13.18
CA LEU A 33 -16.63 11.96 -12.46
C LEU A 33 -16.62 13.48 -12.53
N PRO A 34 -16.28 14.18 -11.42
CA PRO A 34 -16.11 15.61 -11.46
C PRO A 34 -14.98 16.05 -12.41
N PRO A 35 -15.03 17.27 -12.96
CA PRO A 35 -13.97 17.81 -13.81
C PRO A 35 -12.59 17.70 -13.14
N GLY A 36 -11.58 17.27 -13.90
CA GLY A 36 -10.19 17.13 -13.43
C GLY A 36 -9.89 15.84 -12.66
N TRP A 37 -10.88 15.01 -12.33
CA TRP A 37 -10.66 13.73 -11.67
C TRP A 37 -10.15 12.67 -12.65
N LYS A 38 -9.30 11.76 -12.16
CA LYS A 38 -8.73 10.66 -12.95
C LYS A 38 -8.91 9.34 -12.22
N VAL A 39 -9.29 8.31 -12.97
CA VAL A 39 -9.31 6.93 -12.46
C VAL A 39 -7.88 6.40 -12.45
N ILE A 40 -7.31 6.27 -11.25
CA ILE A 40 -5.94 5.77 -11.05
C ILE A 40 -5.90 4.24 -11.01
N ALA A 41 -6.89 3.64 -10.37
CA ALA A 41 -7.00 2.21 -10.18
C ALA A 41 -8.45 1.81 -9.98
N VAL A 42 -8.74 0.54 -10.25
CA VAL A 42 -10.00 -0.13 -9.91
C VAL A 42 -9.70 -1.40 -9.14
N THR A 43 -10.71 -1.92 -8.45
CA THR A 43 -10.59 -3.23 -7.81
C THR A 43 -11.79 -4.10 -8.15
N GLN A 44 -11.53 -5.37 -8.47
CA GLN A 44 -12.57 -6.39 -8.50
C GLN A 44 -12.89 -6.85 -7.09
N LEU A 45 -14.13 -7.28 -6.89
CA LEU A 45 -14.62 -7.88 -5.65
C LEU A 45 -15.41 -9.14 -6.01
N GLY A 46 -15.16 -10.25 -5.32
CA GLY A 46 -15.91 -11.48 -5.52
C GLY A 46 -15.37 -12.65 -4.69
N TYR A 47 -16.00 -13.80 -4.79
CA TYR A 47 -15.51 -15.01 -4.14
C TYR A 47 -14.34 -15.61 -4.91
N GLU A 48 -13.35 -16.10 -4.17
CA GLU A 48 -12.21 -16.80 -4.78
C GLU A 48 -12.69 -18.06 -5.51
N ALA A 49 -12.17 -18.30 -6.71
CA ALA A 49 -12.43 -19.54 -7.43
C ALA A 49 -11.84 -20.72 -6.65
N LYS A 50 -12.56 -21.86 -6.62
CA LYS A 50 -12.13 -23.07 -5.90
C LYS A 50 -10.76 -23.59 -6.36
N ASN A 51 -10.44 -23.40 -7.64
CA ASN A 51 -9.18 -23.82 -8.25
C ASN A 51 -8.54 -22.66 -9.01
N ARG A 52 -7.22 -22.51 -8.88
CA ARG A 52 -6.44 -21.56 -9.67
C ARG A 52 -6.05 -22.20 -11.00
N THR A 53 -6.13 -21.42 -12.07
CA THR A 53 -5.67 -21.89 -13.39
C THR A 53 -4.13 -21.87 -13.47
N LEU A 54 -3.56 -22.62 -14.41
CA LEU A 54 -2.12 -22.54 -14.71
C LEU A 54 -1.69 -21.11 -15.07
N GLY A 55 -2.55 -20.37 -15.78
CA GLY A 55 -2.33 -18.97 -16.12
C GLY A 55 -2.22 -18.07 -14.89
N ASP A 56 -3.11 -18.25 -13.91
CA ASP A 56 -3.08 -17.48 -12.66
C ASP A 56 -1.78 -17.72 -11.88
N MET A 57 -1.35 -18.97 -11.81
CA MET A 57 -0.10 -19.34 -11.13
C MET A 57 1.11 -18.73 -11.83
N ALA A 58 1.16 -18.79 -13.18
CA ALA A 58 2.23 -18.18 -13.96
C ALA A 58 2.28 -16.65 -13.77
N LEU A 59 1.12 -15.98 -13.80
CA LEU A 59 1.02 -14.54 -13.58
C LEU A 59 1.52 -14.15 -12.18
N ARG A 60 1.10 -14.91 -11.15
CA ARG A 60 1.50 -14.67 -9.76
C ARG A 60 3.00 -14.79 -9.57
N ALA A 61 3.64 -15.75 -10.24
CA ALA A 61 5.08 -15.96 -10.23
C ALA A 61 5.84 -14.85 -10.97
N LEU A 62 5.38 -14.46 -12.17
CA LEU A 62 5.98 -13.38 -12.96
C LEU A 62 6.05 -12.06 -12.18
N PHE A 63 4.96 -11.71 -11.47
CA PHE A 63 4.92 -10.54 -10.60
C PHE A 63 5.49 -10.77 -9.20
N LYS A 64 5.98 -11.98 -8.91
CA LYS A 64 6.48 -12.37 -7.58
C LYS A 64 5.51 -11.97 -6.46
N SER A 65 4.21 -12.18 -6.66
CA SER A 65 3.14 -11.53 -5.86
C SER A 65 3.20 -11.84 -4.37
N ASP A 66 3.84 -12.96 -4.00
CA ASP A 66 4.01 -13.42 -2.62
C ASP A 66 5.38 -13.08 -2.03
N SER A 67 6.22 -12.39 -2.79
CA SER A 67 7.54 -11.96 -2.34
C SER A 67 7.49 -10.54 -1.82
N ARG A 68 8.32 -10.26 -0.82
CA ARG A 68 8.50 -8.93 -0.26
C ARG A 68 9.98 -8.60 -0.08
N LYS A 69 10.37 -7.36 -0.39
CA LYS A 69 11.73 -6.82 -0.20
C LYS A 69 12.15 -6.99 1.26
N PRO A 70 13.42 -7.30 1.54
CA PRO A 70 13.89 -7.43 2.92
C PRO A 70 13.86 -6.08 3.63
N PHE A 71 13.73 -6.10 4.95
CA PHE A 71 13.74 -4.88 5.79
C PHE A 71 14.92 -3.95 5.48
N SER A 72 16.11 -4.50 5.22
CA SER A 72 17.32 -3.72 4.92
C SER A 72 17.19 -2.83 3.69
N GLN A 73 16.28 -3.14 2.76
CA GLN A 73 16.04 -2.33 1.56
C GLN A 73 14.96 -1.27 1.75
N ILE A 74 14.09 -1.44 2.75
CA ILE A 74 12.90 -0.59 2.92
C ILE A 74 12.86 0.15 4.26
N VAL A 75 13.72 -0.18 5.22
CA VAL A 75 13.78 0.48 6.53
C VAL A 75 15.15 1.04 6.82
N SER A 76 15.18 2.27 7.32
CA SER A 76 16.36 2.99 7.79
C SER A 76 16.04 3.74 9.10
N GLY A 77 17.02 4.47 9.66
CA GLY A 77 16.84 5.28 10.86
C GLY A 77 17.32 4.57 12.13
N LEU A 78 16.57 4.71 13.22
CA LEU A 78 16.93 4.13 14.52
C LEU A 78 17.13 2.61 14.45
N PRO A 79 18.08 2.04 15.22
CA PRO A 79 18.28 0.60 15.27
C PRO A 79 17.14 -0.10 16.04
N ARG A 80 16.82 -1.36 15.68
CA ARG A 80 15.69 -2.14 16.21
C ARG A 80 15.58 -2.16 17.75
N PRO A 81 16.66 -2.27 18.55
CA PRO A 81 16.55 -2.25 20.01
C PRO A 81 15.97 -0.96 20.60
N ARG A 82 15.93 0.13 19.81
CA ARG A 82 15.35 1.43 20.22
C ARG A 82 13.92 1.64 19.71
N TRP A 83 13.35 0.66 19.03
CA TRP A 83 11.99 0.77 18.50
C TRP A 83 10.96 0.55 19.61
N PRO A 84 9.81 1.25 19.57
CA PRO A 84 8.65 0.89 20.37
C PRO A 84 8.25 -0.58 20.16
N LYS A 85 7.77 -1.23 21.22
CA LYS A 85 7.16 -2.56 21.13
C LYS A 85 6.01 -2.52 20.12
N GLY A 86 5.94 -3.51 19.22
CA GLY A 86 4.92 -3.57 18.16
C GLY A 86 5.31 -2.87 16.86
N LEU A 87 6.38 -2.05 16.84
CA LEU A 87 6.72 -1.29 15.62
C LEU A 87 7.20 -2.22 14.49
N LYS A 88 7.89 -3.30 14.85
CA LYS A 88 8.36 -4.28 13.86
C LYS A 88 7.18 -4.92 13.14
N GLU A 89 6.14 -5.27 13.89
CA GLU A 89 4.90 -5.89 13.41
C GLU A 89 4.13 -4.91 12.53
N ALA A 90 4.07 -3.63 12.92
CA ALA A 90 3.45 -2.58 12.10
C ALA A 90 4.15 -2.37 10.76
N ILE A 91 5.49 -2.32 10.75
CA ILE A 91 6.25 -2.23 9.50
C ILE A 91 6.13 -3.52 8.68
N GLU A 92 6.06 -4.69 9.32
CA GLU A 92 5.86 -5.96 8.62
C GLU A 92 4.49 -6.04 7.94
N ALA A 93 3.42 -5.59 8.60
CA ALA A 93 2.09 -5.48 7.99
C ALA A 93 2.13 -4.56 6.76
N ALA A 94 2.73 -3.38 6.90
CA ALA A 94 2.91 -2.44 5.80
C ALA A 94 3.75 -3.01 4.66
N ARG A 95 4.78 -3.81 4.98
CA ARG A 95 5.61 -4.52 4.00
C ARG A 95 4.79 -5.53 3.21
N TRP A 96 3.80 -6.17 3.82
CA TRP A 96 2.90 -7.11 3.15
C TRP A 96 1.78 -6.47 2.34
N ALA A 97 1.58 -5.15 2.42
CA ALA A 97 0.60 -4.44 1.62
C ALA A 97 0.76 -4.71 0.10
N PRO A 98 -0.34 -4.72 -0.68
CA PRO A 98 -0.27 -4.87 -2.13
C PRO A 98 0.31 -3.61 -2.80
N SER A 99 0.96 -3.79 -3.96
CA SER A 99 1.44 -2.68 -4.80
C SER A 99 1.42 -3.06 -6.26
N ALA A 100 1.29 -2.08 -7.15
CA ALA A 100 1.28 -2.31 -8.59
C ALA A 100 2.59 -2.99 -9.04
N GLY A 101 2.46 -4.09 -9.80
CA GLY A 101 3.60 -4.90 -10.23
C GLY A 101 4.47 -5.45 -9.10
N ASN A 102 3.93 -5.49 -7.87
CA ASN A 102 4.68 -5.77 -6.64
C ASN A 102 5.93 -4.89 -6.45
N ALA A 103 5.89 -3.64 -6.92
CA ALA A 103 7.02 -2.72 -6.92
C ALA A 103 7.50 -2.34 -5.51
N GLN A 104 6.60 -2.37 -4.51
CA GLN A 104 6.87 -2.03 -3.11
C GLN A 104 7.62 -0.69 -2.99
N PRO A 105 6.98 0.42 -3.40
CA PRO A 105 7.63 1.72 -3.56
C PRO A 105 7.76 2.51 -2.25
N TRP A 106 7.53 1.90 -1.09
CA TRP A 106 7.66 2.56 0.20
C TRP A 106 9.09 2.46 0.73
N ARG A 107 9.53 3.52 1.42
CA ARG A 107 10.72 3.54 2.26
C ARG A 107 10.35 4.11 3.63
N PHE A 108 10.57 3.34 4.67
CA PHE A 108 10.36 3.72 6.05
C PHE A 108 11.67 4.24 6.66
N ARG A 109 11.57 5.32 7.42
CA ARG A 109 12.62 5.81 8.30
C ARG A 109 12.06 5.92 9.70
N VAL A 110 12.63 5.17 10.63
CA VAL A 110 12.21 5.16 12.04
C VAL A 110 12.96 6.25 12.79
N ASP A 111 12.20 7.14 13.43
CA ASP A 111 12.69 8.26 14.22
C ASP A 111 12.25 8.13 15.68
N ARG A 112 12.73 9.03 16.55
CA ARG A 112 12.36 9.03 17.96
C ARG A 112 10.88 9.38 18.18
N ASP A 113 10.31 10.24 17.33
CA ASP A 113 8.97 10.78 17.46
C ASP A 113 7.98 10.21 16.43
N GLY A 114 8.38 9.17 15.68
CA GLY A 114 7.50 8.59 14.67
C GLY A 114 8.20 7.76 13.60
N VAL A 115 7.45 7.49 12.53
CA VAL A 115 7.96 6.86 11.31
C VAL A 115 7.67 7.76 10.12
N THR A 116 8.69 8.03 9.31
CA THR A 116 8.52 8.67 8.02
C THR A 116 8.39 7.60 6.94
N LEU A 117 7.36 7.69 6.10
CA LEU A 117 7.26 6.96 4.84
C LEU A 117 7.58 7.92 3.70
N SER A 118 8.48 7.53 2.80
CA SER A 118 8.70 8.19 1.52
C SER A 118 8.38 7.25 0.34
N VAL A 119 7.89 7.84 -0.74
CA VAL A 119 7.68 7.17 -2.02
C VAL A 119 9.02 7.09 -2.75
N ASP A 120 9.37 5.90 -3.21
CA ASP A 120 10.52 5.64 -4.06
C ASP A 120 10.25 6.14 -5.49
N THR A 121 10.83 7.29 -5.81
CA THR A 121 10.70 7.97 -7.10
C THR A 121 11.77 7.55 -8.12
N GLY A 122 12.48 6.42 -7.90
CA GLY A 122 13.61 6.01 -8.73
C GLY A 122 13.30 5.85 -10.22
N ASP A 123 12.13 5.32 -10.59
CA ASP A 123 11.70 5.24 -12.00
C ASP A 123 10.80 6.42 -12.38
N VAL A 124 11.09 7.01 -13.55
CA VAL A 124 10.29 8.06 -14.19
C VAL A 124 8.94 7.46 -14.66
N GLY A 125 7.83 8.00 -14.17
CA GLY A 125 6.47 7.54 -14.50
C GLY A 125 5.81 6.72 -13.40
N PHE A 126 4.47 6.69 -13.39
CA PHE A 126 3.63 6.02 -12.40
C PHE A 126 3.57 6.64 -10.99
N ASP A 127 3.92 7.91 -10.82
CA ASP A 127 3.90 8.58 -9.51
C ASP A 127 2.57 8.46 -8.78
N SER A 128 1.44 8.59 -9.48
CA SER A 128 0.11 8.46 -8.86
C SER A 128 -0.15 7.04 -8.34
N VAL A 129 0.32 6.02 -9.07
CA VAL A 129 0.18 4.60 -8.70
C VAL A 129 1.14 4.23 -7.56
N LYS A 130 2.37 4.74 -7.58
CA LYS A 130 3.33 4.58 -6.49
C LYS A 130 2.83 5.25 -5.20
N ARG A 131 2.27 6.46 -5.30
CA ARG A 131 1.61 7.17 -4.20
C ARG A 131 0.40 6.40 -3.66
N LEU A 132 -0.46 5.87 -4.55
CA LEU A 132 -1.56 5.00 -4.15
C LEU A 132 -1.06 3.77 -3.37
N SER A 133 -0.04 3.09 -3.88
CA SER A 133 0.58 1.92 -3.23
C SER A 133 1.14 2.27 -1.84
N CYS A 134 1.73 3.45 -1.69
CA CYS A 134 2.19 3.91 -0.39
C CYS A 134 1.03 4.23 0.57
N GLY A 135 -0.07 4.81 0.07
CA GLY A 135 -1.29 5.01 0.87
C GLY A 135 -1.90 3.70 1.36
N ILE A 136 -1.83 2.63 0.56
CA ILE A 136 -2.21 1.27 0.97
C ILE A 136 -1.30 0.80 2.12
N ALA A 137 0.02 0.89 1.97
CA ALA A 137 0.97 0.53 3.03
C ALA A 137 0.80 1.36 4.31
N MET A 138 0.48 2.65 4.20
CA MET A 138 0.17 3.52 5.35
C MET A 138 -1.01 3.01 6.17
N LEU A 139 -2.07 2.50 5.52
CA LEU A 139 -3.23 1.95 6.22
C LEU A 139 -2.89 0.62 6.92
N HIS A 140 -2.17 -0.28 6.24
CA HIS A 140 -1.71 -1.54 6.86
C HIS A 140 -0.84 -1.28 8.08
N PHE A 141 0.07 -0.30 7.99
CA PHE A 141 0.87 0.18 9.12
C PHE A 141 -0.02 0.67 10.26
N GLU A 142 -0.99 1.54 9.96
CA GLU A 142 -1.85 2.17 10.96
C GLU A 142 -2.74 1.16 11.70
N VAL A 143 -3.35 0.22 10.98
CA VAL A 143 -4.14 -0.88 11.57
C VAL A 143 -3.27 -1.72 12.52
N ALA A 144 -2.06 -2.07 12.10
CA ALA A 144 -1.15 -2.87 12.92
C ALA A 144 -0.57 -2.10 14.12
N CYS A 145 -0.33 -0.78 13.98
CA CYS A 145 -0.02 0.10 15.10
C CYS A 145 -1.15 0.09 16.12
N SER A 146 -2.39 0.28 15.68
CA SER A 146 -3.57 0.25 16.54
C SER A 146 -3.69 -1.08 17.28
N ALA A 147 -3.52 -2.21 16.58
CA ALA A 147 -3.55 -3.55 17.17
C ALA A 147 -2.40 -3.80 18.18
N SER A 148 -1.28 -3.09 18.03
CA SER A 148 -0.11 -3.20 18.91
C SER A 148 -0.07 -2.14 20.02
N GLY A 149 -1.10 -1.30 20.14
CA GLY A 149 -1.17 -0.22 21.13
C GLY A 149 -0.28 1.00 20.82
N ILE A 150 0.24 1.12 19.61
CA ILE A 150 0.99 2.31 19.16
C ILE A 150 -0.02 3.35 18.69
N GLN A 151 -0.13 4.44 19.42
CA GLN A 151 -1.00 5.56 19.06
C GLN A 151 -0.23 6.60 18.22
N GLY A 152 -0.90 7.16 17.22
CA GLY A 152 -0.29 8.12 16.31
C GLY A 152 -1.21 8.51 15.16
N SER A 153 -0.73 9.41 14.30
CA SER A 153 -1.46 9.80 13.09
C SER A 153 -0.50 10.18 11.97
N TRP A 154 -0.90 9.90 10.73
CA TRP A 154 -0.19 10.35 9.54
C TRP A 154 -0.36 11.85 9.31
N ARG A 155 0.75 12.53 9.02
CA ARG A 155 0.78 13.93 8.61
C ARG A 155 1.58 14.07 7.32
N PHE A 156 1.09 14.88 6.40
CA PHE A 156 1.83 15.25 5.19
C PHE A 156 2.57 16.56 5.44
N PRO A 157 3.92 16.55 5.50
CA PRO A 157 4.69 17.77 5.79
C PRO A 157 4.51 18.86 4.73
N LYS A 158 4.22 18.47 3.48
CA LYS A 158 3.95 19.38 2.37
C LYS A 158 2.61 19.06 1.73
N PRO A 159 1.62 19.98 1.77
CA PRO A 159 0.37 19.82 1.04
C PRO A 159 0.60 19.72 -0.48
N GLY A 160 -0.26 18.97 -1.17
CA GLY A 160 -0.29 18.89 -2.64
C GLY A 160 0.70 17.93 -3.30
N VAL A 161 1.75 17.47 -2.60
CA VAL A 161 2.72 16.49 -3.12
C VAL A 161 2.94 15.38 -2.09
N PRO A 162 2.07 14.35 -2.03
CA PRO A 162 2.11 13.32 -0.99
C PRO A 162 3.17 12.26 -1.29
N ILE A 163 4.43 12.68 -1.39
CA ILE A 163 5.59 11.79 -1.58
C ILE A 163 6.26 11.44 -0.25
N ILE A 164 5.96 12.19 0.80
CA ILE A 164 6.45 11.97 2.16
C ILE A 164 5.26 12.11 3.11
N ALA A 165 5.11 11.15 4.02
CA ALA A 165 4.18 11.19 5.13
C ALA A 165 4.93 10.83 6.42
N LYS A 166 4.58 11.47 7.53
CA LYS A 166 5.12 11.16 8.85
C LYS A 166 4.01 10.68 9.77
N PHE A 167 4.10 9.44 10.22
CA PHE A 167 3.31 8.94 11.33
C PHE A 167 3.94 9.46 12.61
N LYS A 168 3.27 10.42 13.26
CA LYS A 168 3.74 11.00 14.52
C LYS A 168 3.10 10.25 15.68
N TYR A 169 3.92 9.76 16.61
CA TYR A 169 3.41 9.14 17.85
C TYR A 169 2.63 10.18 18.67
N LEU A 170 1.59 9.72 19.35
CA LEU A 170 0.87 10.52 20.36
C LEU A 170 1.57 10.45 21.72
#